data_AF-A0A7S0S2U3-F1
#
_entry.id   AF-A0A7S0S2U3-F1
#
_cell.length_a   1.000
_cell.length_b   1.000
_cell.length_c   1.000
_cell.angle_alpha   90.00
_cell.angle_beta   90.00
_cell.angle_gamma   90.00
#
_symmetry.space_group_name_H-M   'P 1'
#
loop_
_entity.id
_entity.type
_entity.pdbx_description
1 polymer ?
#
loop_
_entity_poly.entity_id
_entity_poly.type
_entity_poly.pdbx_seq_one_letter_code
_entity_poly.pdbx_strand_id
1 'polypeptide(L)'
;AMVKRQVFTDHHVDVLGVALNRVPRALQPAVTGGQLRAMFEKEGLAFAGGIPDDPLLSTVRLDEVRAALGASVLCGGGKVNGSGKPGASPLDKEFSDIIVASHRVEELLELLDDRAAAGLPPALVITSQDRQDIVLALVAAQVSQRGVPVSGVLLTQAGD
;
A
#
# COMPACT_ATOMS: atom_id res chain seq x y z
N ALA A 1 -10.27 16.64 13.60
CA ALA A 1 -11.42 17.51 13.89
C ALA A 1 -12.67 16.65 13.91
N MET A 2 -13.49 16.72 14.95
CA MET A 2 -14.73 15.93 15.05
C MET A 2 -15.82 16.63 14.24
N VAL A 3 -16.46 15.91 13.32
CA VAL A 3 -17.49 16.47 12.43
C VAL A 3 -18.76 16.70 13.24
N LYS A 4 -19.32 17.92 13.18
CA LYS A 4 -20.54 18.29 13.91
C LYS A 4 -21.76 18.16 13.00
N ARG A 5 -22.88 17.66 13.54
CA ARG A 5 -24.16 17.53 12.82
C ARG A 5 -24.65 18.84 12.22
N GLN A 6 -24.38 19.97 12.89
CA GLN A 6 -24.74 21.32 12.46
C GLN A 6 -24.31 21.60 11.01
N VAL A 7 -23.10 21.20 10.63
CA VAL A 7 -22.54 21.43 9.29
C VAL A 7 -23.42 20.78 8.21
N PHE A 8 -23.95 19.59 8.46
CA PHE A 8 -24.81 18.89 7.50
C PHE A 8 -26.21 19.50 7.44
N THR A 9 -26.73 19.95 8.58
CA THR A 9 -28.03 20.62 8.66
C THR A 9 -28.02 21.96 7.92
N ASP A 10 -26.93 22.73 8.05
CA ASP A 10 -26.73 23.99 7.33
C ASP A 10 -26.66 23.81 5.80
N HIS A 11 -26.30 22.60 5.35
CA HIS A 11 -26.28 22.21 3.94
C HIS A 11 -27.52 21.41 3.48
N HIS A 12 -28.56 21.30 4.32
CA HIS A 12 -29.77 20.51 4.03
C HIS A 12 -29.50 19.04 3.68
N VAL A 13 -28.49 18.44 4.32
CA VAL A 13 -28.12 17.03 4.15
C VAL A 13 -28.58 16.21 5.34
N ASP A 14 -29.43 15.21 5.08
CA ASP A 14 -29.84 14.24 6.09
C ASP A 14 -28.75 13.18 6.30
N VAL A 15 -28.25 13.10 7.54
CA VAL A 15 -27.23 12.12 7.93
C VAL A 15 -27.92 10.89 8.53
N LEU A 16 -27.90 9.78 7.80
CA LEU A 16 -28.45 8.49 8.24
C LEU A 16 -27.56 7.80 9.29
N GLY A 17 -26.24 8.02 9.20
CA GLY A 17 -25.28 7.50 10.16
C GLY A 17 -23.83 7.74 9.75
N VAL A 18 -22.92 7.46 10.67
CA VAL A 18 -21.47 7.61 10.51
C VAL A 18 -20.82 6.24 10.57
N ALA A 19 -20.07 5.90 9.53
CA ALA A 19 -19.20 4.75 9.51
C ALA A 19 -17.74 5.21 9.57
N LEU A 20 -16.95 4.60 10.45
CA LEU A 20 -15.50 4.86 10.49
C LEU A 20 -14.80 3.97 9.48
N ASN A 21 -13.94 4.54 8.65
CA ASN A 21 -13.10 3.79 7.72
C ASN A 21 -11.72 3.52 8.33
N ARG A 22 -11.09 2.39 7.96
CA ARG A 22 -9.75 1.96 8.40
C ARG A 22 -9.59 1.89 9.92
N VAL A 23 -10.50 1.18 10.59
CA VAL A 23 -10.40 0.93 12.04
C VAL A 23 -9.32 -0.13 12.32
N PRO A 24 -8.27 0.18 13.10
CA PRO A 24 -7.24 -0.79 13.46
C PRO A 24 -7.82 -2.06 14.09
N ARG A 25 -7.38 -3.24 13.62
CA ARG A 25 -7.91 -4.54 14.09
C ARG A 25 -7.81 -4.72 15.62
N ALA A 26 -6.75 -4.18 16.24
CA ALA A 26 -6.54 -4.21 17.69
C ALA A 26 -7.64 -3.50 18.49
N LEU A 27 -8.34 -2.53 17.89
CA LEU A 27 -9.39 -1.75 18.54
C LEU A 27 -10.78 -2.39 18.41
N GLN A 28 -10.91 -3.46 17.59
CA GLN A 28 -12.19 -4.10 17.27
C GLN A 28 -12.96 -4.61 18.50
N PRO A 29 -12.34 -5.33 19.46
CA PRO A 29 -13.10 -5.93 20.57
C PRO A 29 -13.36 -4.98 21.74
N ALA A 30 -12.51 -3.96 21.94
CA ALA A 30 -12.49 -3.15 23.16
C ALA A 30 -13.09 -1.74 23.02
N VAL A 31 -13.13 -1.16 21.80
CA VAL A 31 -13.47 0.27 21.60
C VAL A 31 -14.70 0.48 20.70
N THR A 32 -15.01 -0.47 19.81
CA THR A 32 -15.83 -0.17 18.62
C THR A 32 -17.33 -0.06 18.86
N GLY A 33 -17.88 -0.73 19.87
CA GLY A 33 -19.34 -0.78 20.05
C GLY A 33 -19.90 0.36 20.91
N GLY A 34 -19.46 0.44 22.17
CA GLY A 34 -20.10 1.28 23.18
C GLY A 34 -19.55 2.70 23.27
N GLN A 35 -18.23 2.86 23.32
CA GLN A 35 -17.60 4.18 23.54
C GLN A 35 -17.73 5.08 22.31
N LEU A 36 -17.44 4.57 21.12
CA LEU A 36 -17.59 5.34 19.89
C LEU A 36 -19.06 5.68 19.63
N ARG A 37 -19.98 4.75 19.87
CA ARG A 37 -21.41 5.01 19.77
C ARG A 37 -21.87 6.11 20.72
N ALA A 38 -21.45 6.07 21.99
CA ALA A 38 -21.77 7.12 22.96
C ALA A 38 -21.17 8.48 22.56
N MET A 39 -19.96 8.50 21.99
CA MET A 39 -19.33 9.74 21.49
C MET A 39 -20.10 10.34 20.30
N PHE A 40 -20.52 9.51 19.33
CA PHE A 40 -21.28 9.98 18.17
C PHE A 40 -22.72 10.36 18.53
N GLU A 41 -23.38 9.59 19.41
CA GLU A 41 -24.73 9.91 19.90
C GLU A 41 -24.73 11.25 20.68
N LYS A 42 -23.67 11.57 21.42
CA LYS A 42 -23.51 12.88 22.10
C LYS A 42 -23.47 14.06 21.12
N GLU A 43 -22.95 13.85 19.91
CA GLU A 43 -22.96 14.84 18.82
C GLU A 43 -24.20 14.73 17.92
N GLY A 44 -25.17 13.89 18.29
CA GLY A 44 -26.41 13.68 17.54
C GLY A 44 -26.23 12.87 16.25
N LEU A 45 -25.14 12.12 16.10
CA LEU A 45 -24.83 11.31 14.93
C LEU A 45 -25.04 9.82 15.24
N ALA A 46 -25.81 9.11 14.42
CA ALA A 46 -26.00 7.67 14.59
C ALA A 46 -24.74 6.92 14.16
N PHE A 47 -24.15 6.10 15.02
CA PHE A 47 -22.99 5.29 14.66
C PHE A 47 -23.43 4.01 13.92
N ALA A 48 -23.04 3.87 12.65
CA ALA A 48 -23.43 2.75 11.80
C ALA A 48 -22.43 1.57 11.87
N GLY A 49 -21.18 1.83 12.27
CA GLY A 49 -20.15 0.79 12.42
C GLY A 49 -18.75 1.26 12.01
N GLY A 50 -17.81 0.32 11.97
CA GLY A 50 -16.43 0.56 11.55
C GLY A 50 -16.01 -0.46 10.49
N ILE A 51 -15.47 0.02 9.37
CA ILE A 51 -14.81 -0.79 8.36
C ILE A 51 -13.37 -1.01 8.85
N PRO A 52 -12.92 -2.27 8.98
CA PRO A 52 -11.59 -2.56 9.48
C PRO A 52 -10.52 -2.10 8.50
N ASP A 53 -9.36 -1.73 9.03
CA ASP A 53 -8.18 -1.56 8.22
C ASP A 53 -7.75 -2.92 7.65
N ASP A 54 -7.68 -3.00 6.33
CA ASP A 54 -7.26 -4.18 5.59
C ASP A 54 -6.09 -3.80 4.67
N PRO A 55 -4.88 -4.31 4.92
CA PRO A 55 -3.71 -4.04 4.09
C PRO A 55 -3.89 -4.45 2.62
N LEU A 56 -4.81 -5.37 2.31
CA LEU A 56 -5.13 -5.77 0.94
C LEU A 56 -5.97 -4.72 0.21
N LEU A 57 -6.73 -3.91 0.94
CA LEU A 57 -7.52 -2.80 0.38
C LEU A 57 -6.75 -1.48 0.35
N SER A 58 -5.54 -1.43 0.93
CA SER A 58 -4.64 -0.28 0.87
C SER A 58 -3.54 -0.44 -0.19
N THR A 59 -3.73 -1.33 -1.16
CA THR A 59 -2.76 -1.53 -2.23
C THR A 59 -2.73 -0.34 -3.20
N VAL A 60 -1.53 0.00 -3.64
CA VAL A 60 -1.25 1.03 -4.64
C VAL A 60 -0.69 0.34 -5.88
N ARG A 61 -1.08 0.82 -7.07
CA ARG A 61 -0.56 0.30 -8.33
C ARG A 61 0.77 0.97 -8.68
N LEU A 62 1.70 0.23 -9.27
CA LEU A 62 2.97 0.81 -9.73
C LEU A 62 2.76 1.89 -10.81
N ASP A 63 1.72 1.75 -11.64
CA ASP A 63 1.33 2.77 -12.62
C ASP A 63 0.99 4.12 -11.99
N GLU A 64 0.37 4.12 -10.80
CA GLU A 64 0.03 5.34 -10.05
C GLU A 64 1.29 5.98 -9.45
N VAL A 65 2.21 5.18 -8.93
CA VAL A 65 3.51 5.66 -8.43
C VAL A 65 4.31 6.31 -9.56
N ARG A 66 4.36 5.69 -10.73
CA ARG A 66 5.04 6.24 -11.91
C ARG A 66 4.43 7.61 -12.28
N ALA A 67 3.11 7.67 -12.37
CA ALA A 67 2.40 8.90 -12.72
C ALA A 67 2.63 10.02 -11.69
N ALA A 68 2.56 9.69 -10.40
CA ALA A 68 2.73 10.65 -9.31
C ALA A 68 4.17 11.19 -9.22
N LEU A 69 5.17 10.35 -9.45
CA LEU A 69 6.60 10.73 -9.34
C LEU A 69 7.21 11.23 -10.65
N GLY A 70 6.47 11.18 -11.77
CA GLY A 70 7.04 11.44 -13.10
C GLY A 70 8.18 10.47 -13.46
N ALA A 71 8.18 9.27 -12.88
CA ALA A 71 9.28 8.33 -12.98
C ALA A 71 9.33 7.65 -14.36
N SER A 72 10.52 7.24 -14.79
CA SER A 72 10.72 6.44 -16.01
C SER A 72 10.80 4.95 -15.69
N VAL A 73 10.22 4.11 -16.55
CA VAL A 73 10.29 2.65 -16.44
C VAL A 73 11.60 2.17 -17.08
N LEU A 74 12.49 1.61 -16.27
CA LEU A 74 13.80 1.13 -16.75
C LEU A 74 13.73 -0.32 -17.24
N CYS A 75 13.06 -1.19 -16.47
CA CYS A 75 12.96 -2.61 -16.73
C CYS A 75 11.51 -3.08 -16.56
N GLY A 76 11.12 -4.08 -17.33
CA GLY A 76 9.72 -4.51 -17.36
C GLY A 76 8.83 -3.41 -17.91
N GLY A 77 9.26 -2.66 -18.93
CA GLY A 77 8.34 -1.94 -19.81
C GLY A 77 7.94 -2.92 -20.91
N GLY A 78 6.65 -3.15 -21.12
CA GLY A 78 6.19 -3.92 -22.26
C GLY A 78 6.68 -3.25 -23.54
N LYS A 79 7.79 -3.74 -24.11
CA LYS A 79 7.97 -3.63 -25.55
C LYS A 79 6.74 -4.32 -26.13
N VAL A 80 6.10 -3.66 -27.09
CA VAL A 80 5.10 -4.29 -27.96
C VAL A 80 5.76 -5.55 -28.50
N ASN A 81 5.46 -6.70 -27.90
CA ASN A 81 5.79 -7.98 -28.49
C ASN A 81 5.16 -7.91 -29.88
N GLY A 82 5.88 -8.25 -30.95
CA GLY A 82 5.44 -8.15 -32.35
C GLY A 82 4.20 -8.98 -32.71
N SER A 83 3.41 -9.40 -31.72
CA SER A 83 2.17 -10.14 -31.78
C SER A 83 0.94 -9.34 -31.34
N GLY A 84 1.00 -7.99 -31.33
CA GLY A 84 -0.17 -7.09 -31.31
C GLY A 84 -1.17 -7.27 -30.16
N LYS A 85 -0.86 -8.09 -29.16
CA LYS A 85 -1.69 -8.34 -27.99
C LYS A 85 -1.23 -7.38 -26.90
N PRO A 86 -2.11 -6.57 -26.31
CA PRO A 86 -1.77 -5.85 -25.08
C PRO A 86 -1.54 -6.91 -24.00
N GLY A 87 -0.27 -7.28 -23.80
CA GLY A 87 0.15 -8.03 -22.62
C GLY A 87 -0.08 -7.15 -21.41
N ALA A 88 -0.54 -7.74 -20.30
CA ALA A 88 -0.77 -7.04 -19.04
C ALA A 88 0.39 -6.08 -18.75
N SER A 89 0.07 -4.81 -18.48
CA SER A 89 1.07 -3.81 -18.16
C SER A 89 1.89 -4.37 -16.99
N PRO A 90 3.22 -4.54 -17.11
CA PRO A 90 4.06 -4.95 -15.99
C PRO A 90 3.99 -4.01 -14.77
N LEU A 91 3.32 -2.85 -14.91
CA LEU A 91 3.00 -1.89 -13.87
C LEU A 91 1.60 -2.06 -13.24
N ASP A 92 0.82 -3.04 -13.69
CA ASP A 92 -0.47 -3.46 -13.08
C ASP A 92 -0.23 -4.32 -11.82
N LYS A 93 1.01 -4.36 -11.32
CA LYS A 93 1.33 -4.92 -10.01
C LYS A 93 0.93 -3.95 -8.91
N GLU A 94 0.40 -4.53 -7.85
CA GLU A 94 -0.03 -3.83 -6.65
C GLU A 94 0.95 -4.09 -5.50
N PHE A 95 1.12 -3.11 -4.62
CA PHE A 95 1.91 -3.24 -3.39
C PHE A 95 1.19 -2.54 -2.24
N SER A 96 1.31 -3.06 -1.02
CA SER A 96 0.71 -2.43 0.16
C SER A 96 1.73 -1.71 1.04
N ASP A 97 3.02 -1.90 0.78
CA ASP A 97 4.08 -1.46 1.68
C ASP A 97 5.36 -1.10 0.92
N ILE A 98 6.17 -0.25 1.54
CA ILE A 98 7.38 0.32 0.96
C ILE A 98 8.56 -0.01 1.86
N ILE A 99 9.60 -0.63 1.29
CA ILE A 99 10.84 -0.93 2.00
C ILE A 99 11.96 -0.08 1.42
N VAL A 100 12.56 0.75 2.26
CA VAL A 100 13.76 1.51 1.90
C VAL A 100 14.96 0.60 2.15
N ALA A 101 15.61 0.18 1.07
CA ALA A 101 16.76 -0.72 1.11
C ALA A 101 18.06 0.05 1.39
N SER A 102 18.15 0.60 2.59
CA SER A 102 19.39 1.19 3.15
C SER A 102 20.31 0.13 3.79
N HIS A 103 19.81 -1.08 3.98
CA HIS A 103 20.45 -2.18 4.70
C HIS A 103 21.46 -2.95 3.83
N ARG A 104 22.13 -3.93 4.45
CA ARG A 104 22.87 -4.95 3.70
C ARG A 104 21.91 -5.85 2.92
N VAL A 105 22.40 -6.49 1.86
CA VAL A 105 21.55 -7.33 1.00
C VAL A 105 20.96 -8.50 1.78
N GLU A 106 21.72 -9.10 2.69
CA GLU A 106 21.26 -10.23 3.50
C GLU A 106 20.07 -9.83 4.37
N GLU A 107 20.18 -8.72 5.10
CA GLU A 107 19.12 -8.18 5.97
C GLU A 107 17.86 -7.81 5.17
N LEU A 108 18.03 -7.25 3.97
CA LEU A 108 16.90 -6.93 3.08
C LEU A 108 16.16 -8.21 2.65
N LEU A 109 16.89 -9.26 2.28
CA LEU A 109 16.31 -10.51 1.83
C LEU A 109 15.60 -11.24 2.98
N GLU A 110 16.19 -11.26 4.18
CA GLU A 110 15.56 -11.80 5.39
C GLU A 110 14.27 -11.05 5.72
N LEU A 111 14.29 -9.71 5.72
CA LEU A 111 13.10 -8.90 5.99
C LEU A 111 11.95 -9.21 5.02
N LEU A 112 12.27 -9.36 3.74
CA LEU A 112 11.26 -9.65 2.73
C LEU A 112 10.75 -11.10 2.81
N ASP A 113 11.59 -12.06 3.20
CA ASP A 113 11.19 -13.46 3.42
C ASP A 113 10.27 -13.59 4.65
N ASP A 114 10.62 -12.91 5.76
CA ASP A 114 9.78 -12.83 6.96
C ASP A 114 8.38 -12.29 6.65
N ARG A 115 8.30 -11.27 5.78
CA ARG A 115 7.02 -10.71 5.33
C ARG A 115 6.23 -11.70 4.49
N ALA A 116 6.90 -12.39 3.57
CA ALA A 116 6.27 -13.41 2.75
C ALA A 116 5.73 -14.56 3.63
N ALA A 117 6.49 -14.98 4.64
CA ALA A 117 6.09 -15.97 5.63
C ALA A 117 4.90 -15.50 6.49
N ALA A 118 4.81 -14.20 6.78
CA ALA A 118 3.66 -13.58 7.45
C ALA A 118 2.41 -13.44 6.54
N GLY A 119 2.49 -13.86 5.27
CA GLY A 119 1.39 -13.77 4.31
C GLY A 119 1.07 -12.33 3.87
N LEU A 120 2.02 -11.41 4.05
CA LEU A 120 1.87 -10.03 3.59
C LEU A 120 2.05 -9.95 2.07
N PRO A 121 1.34 -9.03 1.38
CA PRO A 121 1.54 -8.82 -0.04
C PRO A 121 2.96 -8.28 -0.33
N PRO A 122 3.46 -8.44 -1.57
CA PRO A 122 4.80 -8.04 -1.92
C PRO A 122 4.97 -6.51 -1.79
N ALA A 123 6.17 -6.10 -1.38
CA ALA A 123 6.50 -4.69 -1.15
C ALA A 123 7.10 -4.02 -2.39
N LEU A 124 7.03 -2.70 -2.45
CA LEU A 124 7.85 -1.87 -3.33
C LEU A 124 9.18 -1.59 -2.64
N VAL A 125 10.30 -1.99 -3.25
CA VAL A 125 11.64 -1.71 -2.69
C VAL A 125 12.17 -0.41 -3.28
N ILE A 126 12.59 0.53 -2.44
CA ILE A 126 13.25 1.78 -2.82
C ILE A 126 14.75 1.64 -2.54
N THR A 127 15.59 1.88 -3.53
CA THR A 127 17.04 1.87 -3.35
C THR A 127 17.73 2.92 -4.22
N SER A 128 18.98 3.26 -3.92
CA SER A 128 19.78 4.10 -4.80
C SER A 128 20.14 3.33 -6.08
N GLN A 129 20.16 4.03 -7.22
CA GLN A 129 20.71 3.50 -8.47
C GLN A 129 22.15 2.97 -8.36
N ASP A 130 22.92 3.45 -7.38
CA ASP A 130 24.31 3.03 -7.15
C ASP A 130 24.42 1.70 -6.38
N ARG A 131 23.33 1.25 -5.74
CA ARG A 131 23.28 -0.03 -5.00
C ARG A 131 22.99 -1.19 -5.94
N GLN A 132 23.92 -1.43 -6.86
CA GLN A 132 23.84 -2.51 -7.84
C GLN A 132 23.77 -3.90 -7.21
N ASP A 133 24.37 -4.06 -6.02
CA ASP A 133 24.28 -5.26 -5.20
C ASP A 133 22.82 -5.62 -4.87
N ILE A 134 22.04 -4.64 -4.41
CA ILE A 134 20.61 -4.81 -4.11
C ILE A 134 19.83 -5.10 -5.39
N VAL A 135 20.04 -4.32 -6.44
CA VAL A 135 19.30 -4.49 -7.70
C VAL A 135 19.52 -5.88 -8.27
N LEU A 136 20.77 -6.33 -8.32
CA LEU A 136 21.12 -7.66 -8.84
C LEU A 136 20.54 -8.77 -7.95
N ALA A 137 20.63 -8.63 -6.63
CA ALA A 137 20.07 -9.61 -5.70
C ALA A 137 18.55 -9.76 -5.87
N LEU A 138 17.82 -8.65 -6.00
CA LEU A 138 16.37 -8.68 -6.19
C LEU A 138 15.97 -9.26 -7.56
N VAL A 139 16.71 -8.92 -8.62
CA VAL A 139 16.48 -9.52 -9.95
C VAL A 139 16.76 -11.03 -9.93
N ALA A 140 17.86 -11.45 -9.31
CA ALA A 140 18.19 -12.85 -9.14
C ALA A 140 17.14 -13.59 -8.30
N ALA A 141 16.63 -12.95 -7.25
CA ALA A 141 15.53 -13.47 -6.45
C ALA A 141 14.28 -13.69 -7.31
N GLN A 142 13.88 -12.76 -8.18
CA GLN A 142 12.71 -12.94 -9.05
C GLN A 142 12.80 -14.12 -10.02
N VAL A 143 14.02 -14.50 -10.45
CA VAL A 143 14.23 -15.65 -11.35
C VAL A 143 14.33 -16.97 -10.57
N SER A 144 14.63 -16.90 -9.27
CA SER A 144 14.74 -18.08 -8.42
C SER A 144 13.38 -18.69 -8.09
N GLN A 145 13.30 -20.02 -8.07
CA GLN A 145 12.10 -20.75 -7.65
C GLN A 145 11.75 -20.55 -6.17
N ARG A 146 12.73 -20.14 -5.36
CA ARG A 146 12.58 -19.77 -3.94
C ARG A 146 12.84 -18.28 -3.75
N GLY A 147 12.50 -17.51 -4.77
CA GLY A 147 12.65 -16.07 -4.80
C GLY A 147 11.79 -15.36 -3.78
N VAL A 148 12.35 -14.33 -3.19
CA VAL A 148 11.62 -13.39 -2.35
C VAL A 148 10.67 -12.56 -3.23
N PRO A 149 9.38 -12.43 -2.88
CA PRO A 149 8.42 -11.71 -3.69
C PRO A 149 8.59 -10.19 -3.54
N VAL A 150 8.64 -9.48 -4.66
CA VAL A 150 8.73 -8.01 -4.72
C VAL A 150 7.80 -7.51 -5.82
N SER A 151 7.05 -6.43 -5.54
CA SER A 151 6.15 -5.83 -6.52
C SER A 151 6.93 -5.03 -7.56
N GLY A 152 7.93 -4.28 -7.14
CA GLY A 152 8.82 -3.54 -8.01
C GLY A 152 10.03 -2.97 -7.28
N VAL A 153 10.96 -2.39 -8.03
CA VAL A 153 12.11 -1.67 -7.49
C VAL A 153 12.06 -0.23 -8.00
N LEU A 154 12.01 0.74 -7.10
CA LEU A 154 12.12 2.16 -7.39
C LEU A 154 13.57 2.60 -7.15
N LEU A 155 14.22 3.06 -8.20
CA LEU A 155 15.57 3.60 -8.11
C LEU A 155 15.51 5.10 -7.88
N THR A 156 16.21 5.57 -6.85
CA THR A 156 16.43 6.99 -6.58
C THR A 156 17.86 7.37 -6.96
N GLN A 157 18.09 8.64 -7.27
CA GLN A 157 19.46 9.15 -7.33
C GLN A 157 20.03 9.21 -5.90
N ALA A 158 21.31 8.88 -5.73
CA ALA A 158 22.01 9.21 -4.49
C ALA A 158 22.02 10.74 -4.35
N GLY A 159 21.77 11.24 -3.13
CA GLY A 159 21.41 12.63 -2.88
C GLY A 159 22.30 13.66 -3.59
N ASP A 160 21.65 14.56 -4.31
CA ASP A 160 22.06 15.96 -4.42
C ASP A 160 21.59 16.74 -3.18
#